data_AF-A0A949NN48-F1
#
_entry.id   AF-A0A949NN48-F1
#
_cell.length_a   1.000
_cell.length_b   1.000
_cell.length_c   1.000
_cell.angle_alpha   90.00
_cell.angle_beta   90.00
_cell.angle_gamma   90.00
#
_symmetry.space_group_name_H-M   'P 1'
#
loop_
_entity.id
_entity.type
_entity.pdbx_description
1 polymer ?
#
loop_
_entity_poly.entity_id
_entity_poly.type
_entity_poly.pdbx_seq_one_letter_code
_entity_poly.pdbx_strand_id
1 'polypeptide(L)' 'MGIQIQEFADGDATWLRRTYGIPDEEKIILCVARLGREKNLDIVLQAFRSIRQTHPDSKLVIVGS' A
#
# COMPACT_ATOMS: atom_id res chain seq x y z
N MET A 1 21.54 -7.06 10.59
CA MET A 1 20.21 -6.39 10.60
C MET A 1 19.16 -7.48 10.44
N GLY A 2 18.32 -7.67 11.44
CA GLY A 2 17.24 -8.67 11.42
C GLY A 2 15.90 -7.99 11.66
N ILE A 3 14.81 -8.58 11.20
CA ILE A 3 13.45 -8.08 11.42
C ILE A 3 12.87 -8.82 12.62
N GLN A 4 12.34 -8.10 13.60
CA GLN A 4 11.64 -8.67 14.76
C GLN A 4 10.23 -9.10 14.33
N ILE A 5 10.09 -10.35 13.88
CA ILE A 5 8.82 -10.88 13.33
C ILE A 5 7.65 -10.77 14.32
N GLN A 6 7.93 -10.83 15.63
CA GLN A 6 6.91 -10.72 16.68
C GLN A 6 6.16 -9.39 16.64
N GLU A 7 6.79 -8.29 16.22
CA GLU A 7 6.12 -6.98 16.10
C GLU A 7 5.14 -6.91 14.92
N PHE A 8 5.22 -7.87 13.99
CA PHE A 8 4.38 -7.93 12.78
C PHE A 8 3.33 -9.05 12.82
N ALA A 9 3.32 -9.88 13.86
CA ALA A 9 2.50 -11.09 13.92
C ALA A 9 1.00 -10.83 14.18
N ASP A 10 0.67 -9.74 14.89
CA ASP A 10 -0.69 -9.45 15.37
C ASP A 10 -1.33 -8.20 14.71
N GLY A 11 -0.95 -7.87 13.48
CA GLY A 11 -1.55 -6.75 12.75
C GLY A 11 -3.00 -7.01 12.33
N ASP A 12 -3.91 -6.05 12.60
CA ASP A 12 -5.29 -6.10 12.09
C ASP A 12 -5.34 -5.73 10.59
N ALA A 13 -5.50 -6.74 9.74
CA ALA A 13 -5.62 -6.56 8.29
C ALA A 13 -6.87 -5.76 7.87
N THR A 14 -7.89 -5.65 8.73
CA THR A 14 -9.13 -4.92 8.47
C THR A 14 -9.07 -3.46 8.89
N TRP A 15 -8.12 -3.07 9.74
CA TRP A 15 -7.99 -1.71 10.26
C TRP A 15 -7.94 -0.66 9.15
N LEU A 16 -7.13 -0.90 8.11
CA LEU A 16 -6.97 0.04 7.00
C LEU A 16 -8.27 0.23 6.22
N ARG A 17 -8.98 -0.88 5.98
CA ARG A 17 -10.28 -0.88 5.29
C ARG A 17 -11.32 -0.08 6.07
N ARG A 18 -11.43 -0.33 7.37
CA ARG A 18 -12.37 0.37 8.26
C ARG A 18 -12.07 1.86 8.36
N THR A 19 -10.79 2.23 8.50
CA THR A 19 -10.36 3.62 8.70
C THR A 19 -10.68 4.49 7.49
N TYR A 20 -10.56 3.95 6.28
CA TYR A 20 -10.74 4.70 5.03
C TYR A 20 -12.01 4.31 4.25
N GLY A 21 -12.87 3.45 4.83
CA GLY A 21 -14.11 3.01 4.20
C GLY A 21 -13.91 2.23 2.89
N ILE A 22 -12.86 1.42 2.80
CA ILE A 22 -12.52 0.65 1.59
C ILE A 22 -13.33 -0.66 1.58
N PRO A 23 -14.26 -0.84 0.60
CA PRO A 23 -15.03 -2.08 0.44
C PRO A 23 -14.16 -3.31 0.26
N ASP A 24 -14.62 -4.47 0.69
CA ASP A 24 -13.84 -5.72 0.67
C ASP A 24 -13.48 -6.17 -0.75
N GLU A 25 -14.30 -5.80 -1.73
CA GLU A 25 -14.07 -6.09 -3.15
C GLU A 25 -12.96 -5.24 -3.77
N GLU A 26 -12.68 -4.05 -3.20
CA GLU A 26 -11.64 -3.16 -3.69
C GLU A 26 -10.25 -3.70 -3.32
N LYS A 27 -9.35 -3.69 -4.31
CA LYS A 27 -7.96 -4.14 -4.14
C LYS A 27 -7.10 -3.03 -3.56
N ILE A 28 -6.43 -3.31 -2.44
CA ILE A 28 -5.47 -2.38 -1.83
C ILE A 28 -4.06 -2.78 -2.25
N ILE A 29 -3.30 -1.82 -2.77
CA ILE A 29 -1.87 -1.94 -3.05
C ILE A 29 -1.14 -1.08 -2.02
N LEU A 30 -0.42 -1.72 -1.10
CA LEU A 30 0.32 -1.04 -0.04
C LEU A 30 1.80 -0.90 -0.42
N CYS A 31 2.31 0.32 -0.40
CA CYS A 31 3.72 0.65 -0.60
C CYS A 31 4.27 1.28 0.68
N VAL A 32 5.20 0.60 1.35
CA VAL A 32 5.89 1.12 2.55
C VAL A 32 7.32 1.44 2.16
N ALA A 33 7.66 2.73 2.08
CA ALA A 33 8.99 3.20 1.72
C ALA A 33 9.29 4.55 2.36
N ARG A 34 10.56 4.81 2.70
CA ARG A 34 10.99 6.17 3.11
C ARG A 34 10.76 7.15 1.97
N LEU A 35 10.22 8.33 2.28
CA LEU A 35 9.96 9.37 1.27
C LEU A 35 11.26 10.11 0.93
N GLY A 36 12.17 9.40 0.27
CA GLY A 36 13.37 9.98 -0.32
C GLY A 36 13.04 10.69 -1.63
N ARG A 37 13.67 11.84 -1.87
CA ARG A 37 13.46 12.68 -3.07
C ARG A 37 13.84 11.99 -4.39
N GLU A 38 14.52 10.86 -4.34
CA GLU A 38 15.14 10.24 -5.50
C GLU A 38 14.30 9.07 -6.03
N LYS A 39 13.32 9.42 -6.88
CA LYS A 39 12.83 8.61 -8.02
C LYS A 39 11.99 7.36 -7.78
N ASN A 40 11.86 6.83 -6.55
CA ASN A 40 11.15 5.56 -6.38
C ASN A 40 9.62 5.66 -6.51
N LEU A 41 9.02 6.81 -6.15
CA LEU A 41 7.56 6.97 -6.20
C LEU A 41 7.00 7.06 -7.63
N ASP A 42 7.76 7.63 -8.57
CA ASP A 42 7.33 7.77 -9.96
C ASP A 42 7.06 6.40 -10.60
N ILE A 43 7.89 5.41 -10.28
CA ILE A 43 7.74 4.03 -10.76
C ILE A 43 6.50 3.40 -10.14
N VAL A 44 6.27 3.58 -8.85
CA VAL A 44 5.08 3.06 -8.14
C VAL A 44 3.80 3.64 -8.74
N LEU A 45 3.79 4.94 -9.02
CA LEU A 45 2.64 5.61 -9.65
C LEU A 45 2.40 5.11 -11.08
N GLN A 46 3.45 4.90 -11.87
CA GLN A 46 3.34 4.33 -13.23
C GLN A 46 2.80 2.90 -13.19
N ALA A 47 3.31 2.05 -12.30
CA ALA A 47 2.82 0.68 -12.13
C ALA A 47 1.34 0.68 -11.70
N PHE A 48 0.97 1.55 -10.76
CA PHE A 48 -0.41 1.69 -10.32
C PHE A 48 -1.34 2.14 -11.45
N ARG A 49 -0.87 3.05 -12.32
CA ARG A 49 -1.64 3.46 -13.50
C ARG A 49 -1.96 2.28 -14.41
N SER A 50 -1.01 1.38 -14.63
CA SER A 50 -1.25 0.15 -15.42
C SER A 50 -2.22 -0.80 -14.72
N ILE A 51 -2.13 -0.96 -13.39
CA ILE A 51 -3.06 -1.80 -12.63
C ILE A 51 -4.49 -1.27 -12.71
N ARG A 52 -4.68 0.06 -12.64
CA ARG A 52 -6.02 0.66 -12.76
C ARG A 52 -6.70 0.43 -14.11
N GLN A 53 -5.96 0.06 -15.16
CA GLN A 53 -6.56 -0.26 -16.46
C GLN A 53 -7.33 -1.59 -16.42
N THR A 54 -6.91 -2.55 -15.59
CA THR A 54 -7.57 -3.86 -15.44
C THR A 54 -8.36 -3.98 -14.14
N HIS A 55 -8.04 -3.18 -13.13
CA HIS A 55 -8.71 -3.13 -11.82
C HIS A 55 -9.03 -1.67 -11.45
N PRO A 56 -10.09 -1.08 -12.03
CA PRO A 56 -10.40 0.35 -11.89
C PRO A 56 -10.66 0.77 -10.44
N ASP A 57 -11.17 -0.14 -9.62
CA ASP A 57 -11.54 0.09 -8.22
C ASP A 57 -10.38 -0.14 -7.24
N SER A 58 -9.16 -0.37 -7.75
CA SER A 58 -7.98 -0.51 -6.90
C SER A 58 -7.56 0.81 -6.25
N LYS A 59 -7.03 0.73 -5.02
CA LYS A 59 -6.51 1.84 -4.24
C LYS A 59 -5.02 1.64 -3.98
N LEU A 60 -4.22 2.68 -4.19
CA LEU A 60 -2.81 2.73 -3.81
C LEU A 60 -2.67 3.46 -2.47
N VAL A 61 -2.06 2.80 -1.49
CA VAL A 61 -1.73 3.38 -0.18
C VAL A 61 -0.22 3.46 -0.07
N ILE A 62 0.30 4.67 0.15
CA ILE A 62 1.73 4.92 0.30
C ILE A 62 1.99 5.34 1.76
N VAL A 63 2.81 4.58 2.45
CA VAL A 63 3.24 4.85 3.83
C VAL A 63 4.72 5.16 3.79
N GLY A 64 5.10 6.32 4.30
CA GLY A 64 6.49 6.70 4.39
C GLY A 64 6.77 7.69 5.49
N SER A 65 8.04 7.71 5.90
CA SER A 65 8.64 8.63 6.86
C SER A 65 9.77 9.44 6.24
#